data_AF-A0A2E3CR03-F1
#
_entry.id   AF-A0A2E3CR03-F1
#
_cell.length_a   1.000
_cell.length_b   1.000
_cell.length_c   1.000
_cell.angle_alpha   90.00
_cell.angle_beta   90.00
_cell.angle_gamma   90.00
#
_symmetry.space_group_name_H-M   'P 1'
#
loop_
_entity.id
_entity.type
_entity.pdbx_description
1 polymer ?
#
loop_
_entity_poly.entity_id
_entity_poly.type
_entity_poly.pdbx_seq_one_letter_code
_entity_poly.pdbx_strand_id
1 'polypeptide(L)'
;MNDQLQIVVRPHDDQPTNQVLAVGALLALQWAAPYARTTIGGDGQFVTEPEIDAVGGLLRLDSERIERLRASGREVAHDGGSEIHLIEDQKGSWNVPARIDSWWATGVAIAATSFTATTPTGIAIAETLAISNRSEQRAIELLEHSQTWALQEVDELLRVTADRNPRLLANLLLSLSAKVETLTDTHALLRARYQADIEIIGEHL
;
A
#
# COMPACT_ATOMS: atom_id res chain seq x y z
N MET A 1 -0.35 -11.35 -22.86
CA MET A 1 -1.23 -10.49 -22.05
C MET A 1 -0.89 -10.75 -20.60
N ASN A 2 -0.70 -9.72 -19.77
CA ASN A 2 -0.51 -9.92 -18.33
C ASN A 2 -1.88 -10.29 -17.75
N ASP A 3 -2.09 -11.57 -17.49
CA ASP A 3 -3.31 -12.11 -16.86
C ASP A 3 -3.37 -11.78 -15.36
N GLN A 4 -2.94 -10.59 -14.94
CA GLN A 4 -3.00 -10.17 -13.54
C GLN A 4 -4.36 -9.54 -13.27
N LEU A 5 -5.00 -9.97 -12.17
CA LEU A 5 -6.22 -9.33 -11.65
C LEU A 5 -5.97 -7.84 -11.43
N GLN A 6 -6.91 -7.01 -11.85
CA GLN A 6 -6.83 -5.57 -11.60
C GLN A 6 -7.76 -5.18 -10.46
N ILE A 7 -7.17 -4.60 -9.41
CA ILE A 7 -7.88 -4.05 -8.26
C ILE A 7 -7.75 -2.53 -8.32
N VAL A 8 -8.87 -1.82 -8.27
CA VAL A 8 -8.91 -0.38 -8.31
C VAL A 8 -9.47 0.13 -7.00
N VAL A 9 -8.65 0.86 -6.26
CA VAL A 9 -9.08 1.58 -5.05
C VAL A 9 -9.70 2.90 -5.50
N ARG A 10 -10.99 3.08 -5.22
CA ARG A 10 -11.71 4.31 -5.52
C ARG A 10 -11.83 5.15 -4.25
N PRO A 11 -11.21 6.35 -4.19
CA PRO A 11 -11.45 7.28 -3.09
C PRO A 11 -12.95 7.65 -3.04
N HIS A 12 -13.49 7.81 -1.83
CA HIS A 12 -14.90 8.19 -1.64
C HIS A 12 -15.24 9.55 -2.27
N ASP A 13 -14.30 10.49 -2.24
CA ASP A 13 -14.39 11.81 -2.85
C ASP A 13 -12.99 12.39 -3.10
N ASP A 14 -12.96 13.65 -3.58
CA ASP A 14 -11.72 14.37 -3.87
C ASP A 14 -11.06 15.00 -2.62
N GLN A 15 -11.56 14.72 -1.40
CA GLN A 15 -11.04 15.33 -0.19
C GLN A 15 -9.69 14.73 0.20
N PRO A 16 -8.68 15.55 0.57
CA PRO A 16 -7.33 15.09 0.90
C PRO A 16 -7.28 13.91 1.89
N THR A 17 -8.13 13.91 2.91
CA THR A 17 -8.23 12.79 3.87
C THR A 17 -8.58 11.46 3.18
N ASN A 18 -9.60 11.46 2.32
CA ASN A 18 -10.01 10.24 1.60
C ASN A 18 -9.00 9.83 0.52
N GLN A 19 -8.28 10.81 -0.03
CA GLN A 19 -7.17 10.58 -0.94
C GLN A 19 -6.00 9.86 -0.23
N VAL A 20 -5.66 10.25 0.99
CA VAL A 20 -4.65 9.53 1.80
C VAL A 20 -5.13 8.14 2.20
N LEU A 21 -6.41 8.01 2.57
CA LEU A 21 -7.00 6.71 2.90
C LEU A 21 -6.88 5.73 1.72
N ALA A 22 -7.13 6.19 0.49
CA ALA A 22 -6.96 5.39 -0.71
C ALA A 22 -5.51 4.90 -0.91
N VAL A 23 -4.50 5.68 -0.51
CA VAL A 23 -3.10 5.23 -0.50
C VAL A 23 -2.86 4.16 0.56
N GLY A 24 -3.42 4.31 1.76
CA GLY A 24 -3.37 3.27 2.80
C GLY A 24 -3.93 1.94 2.29
N ALA A 25 -5.14 1.97 1.73
CA ALA A 25 -5.79 0.83 1.11
C ALA A 25 -5.00 0.21 -0.04
N LEU A 26 -4.46 1.03 -0.94
CA LEU A 26 -3.59 0.57 -2.01
C LEU A 26 -2.42 -0.24 -1.47
N LEU A 27 -1.73 0.26 -0.44
CA LEU A 27 -0.56 -0.40 0.14
C LEU A 27 -0.93 -1.68 0.89
N ALA A 28 -2.06 -1.69 1.58
CA ALA A 28 -2.58 -2.89 2.25
C ALA A 28 -2.89 -4.00 1.22
N LEU A 29 -3.58 -3.65 0.12
CA LEU A 29 -3.92 -4.58 -0.96
C LEU A 29 -2.70 -5.05 -1.75
N GLN A 30 -1.73 -4.17 -2.02
CA GLN A 30 -0.47 -4.56 -2.68
C GLN A 30 0.30 -5.60 -1.87
N TRP A 31 0.20 -5.54 -0.54
CA TRP A 31 0.81 -6.54 0.32
C TRP A 31 -0.02 -7.83 0.38
N ALA A 32 -1.34 -7.74 0.50
CA ALA A 32 -2.21 -8.91 0.60
C ALA A 32 -2.32 -9.70 -0.72
N ALA A 33 -2.27 -9.02 -1.86
CA ALA A 33 -2.39 -9.62 -3.19
C ALA A 33 -1.24 -9.18 -4.12
N PRO A 34 0.01 -9.63 -3.88
CA PRO A 34 1.17 -9.26 -4.70
C PRO A 34 1.09 -9.79 -6.15
N TYR A 35 0.15 -10.71 -6.41
CA TYR A 35 -0.14 -11.25 -7.73
C TYR A 35 -1.14 -10.40 -8.53
N ALA A 36 -1.86 -9.49 -7.87
CA ALA A 36 -2.78 -8.56 -8.49
C ALA A 36 -2.09 -7.21 -8.76
N ARG A 37 -2.57 -6.50 -9.78
CA ARG A 37 -2.20 -5.12 -10.04
C ARG A 37 -3.20 -4.21 -9.35
N THR A 38 -2.77 -3.57 -8.26
CA THR A 38 -3.59 -2.60 -7.54
C THR A 38 -3.24 -1.17 -7.96
N THR A 39 -4.25 -0.35 -8.25
CA THR A 39 -4.12 1.06 -8.64
C THR A 39 -5.18 1.92 -7.97
N ILE A 40 -4.96 3.23 -7.86
CA ILE A 40 -6.00 4.18 -7.42
C ILE A 40 -6.67 4.76 -8.66
N GLY A 41 -8.00 4.81 -8.69
CA GLY A 41 -8.75 5.33 -9.84
C GLY A 41 -10.26 5.13 -9.74
N GLY A 42 -10.97 5.50 -10.82
CA GLY A 42 -12.43 5.43 -10.89
C GLY A 42 -12.97 4.12 -11.46
N ASP A 43 -12.24 3.49 -12.39
CA ASP A 43 -12.75 2.38 -13.21
C ASP A 43 -11.74 1.22 -13.28
N GLY A 44 -12.25 -0.01 -13.19
CA GLY A 44 -11.45 -1.22 -13.31
C GLY A 44 -12.27 -2.51 -13.21
N GLN A 45 -11.57 -3.64 -13.28
CA GLN A 45 -12.18 -4.97 -13.23
C GLN A 45 -12.84 -5.25 -11.87
N PHE A 46 -12.14 -4.89 -10.79
CA PHE A 46 -12.65 -4.93 -9.43
C PHE A 46 -12.40 -3.57 -8.80
N VAL A 47 -13.46 -2.95 -8.31
CA VAL A 47 -13.39 -1.65 -7.64
C VAL A 47 -13.71 -1.87 -6.17
N THR A 48 -12.86 -1.34 -5.30
CA THR A 48 -13.02 -1.38 -3.84
C THR A 48 -12.96 0.05 -3.30
N GLU A 49 -13.78 0.32 -2.29
CA GLU A 49 -13.81 1.60 -1.59
C GLU A 49 -13.06 1.43 -0.26
N PRO A 50 -12.11 2.32 0.05
CA PRO A 50 -11.19 2.09 1.15
C PRO A 50 -11.85 2.38 2.51
N GLU A 51 -11.75 1.46 3.46
CA GLU A 51 -12.28 1.66 4.82
C GLU A 51 -11.21 2.19 5.79
N ILE A 52 -11.61 2.76 6.92
CA ILE A 52 -10.70 3.31 7.95
C ILE A 52 -9.67 2.26 8.41
N ASP A 53 -10.05 0.99 8.45
CA ASP A 53 -9.14 -0.10 8.84
C ASP A 53 -7.94 -0.22 7.90
N ALA A 54 -8.06 0.25 6.66
CA ALA A 54 -6.99 0.24 5.67
C ALA A 54 -5.85 1.24 5.94
N VAL A 55 -6.04 2.20 6.87
CA VAL A 55 -5.06 3.25 7.19
C VAL A 55 -3.70 2.66 7.58
N GLY A 56 -3.69 1.51 8.26
CA GLY A 56 -2.45 0.82 8.66
C GLY A 56 -1.53 0.47 7.47
N GLY A 57 -2.05 0.41 6.25
CA GLY A 57 -1.26 0.23 5.03
C GLY A 57 -0.20 1.34 4.83
N LEU A 58 -0.42 2.55 5.35
CA LEU A 58 0.57 3.65 5.29
C LEU A 58 1.89 3.28 6.00
N LEU A 59 1.85 2.45 7.05
CA LEU A 59 3.02 1.97 7.76
C LEU A 59 3.91 1.04 6.92
N ARG A 60 3.40 0.55 5.78
CA ARG A 60 4.12 -0.31 4.83
C ARG A 60 4.99 0.48 3.86
N LEU A 61 4.94 1.81 3.86
CA LEU A 61 5.87 2.62 3.09
C LEU A 61 7.31 2.38 3.57
N ASP A 62 8.22 2.17 2.63
CA ASP A 62 9.65 2.12 2.92
C ASP A 62 10.22 3.54 3.14
N SER A 63 11.37 3.63 3.80
CA SER A 63 11.98 4.92 4.15
C SER A 63 12.31 5.77 2.93
N GLU A 64 12.77 5.18 1.82
CA GLU A 64 13.11 5.92 0.60
C GLU A 64 11.86 6.56 -0.03
N ARG A 65 10.75 5.83 -0.04
CA ARG A 65 9.46 6.31 -0.54
C ARG A 65 8.87 7.37 0.38
N ILE A 66 9.01 7.23 1.70
CA ILE A 66 8.63 8.25 2.67
C ILE A 66 9.39 9.56 2.41
N GLU A 67 10.72 9.51 2.24
CA GLU A 67 11.50 10.73 1.98
C GLU A 67 11.12 11.39 0.66
N ARG A 68 10.90 10.61 -0.41
CA ARG A 68 10.45 11.14 -1.70
C ARG A 68 9.06 11.79 -1.62
N LEU A 69 8.12 11.13 -0.94
CA LEU A 69 6.77 11.67 -0.72
C LEU A 69 6.82 12.93 0.14
N ARG A 70 7.67 12.95 1.18
CA ARG A 70 7.87 14.11 2.03
C ARG A 70 8.42 15.30 1.25
N ALA A 71 9.42 15.08 0.38
CA ALA A 71 9.96 16.13 -0.48
C ALA A 71 8.89 16.70 -1.42
N SER A 72 8.15 15.82 -2.11
CA SER A 72 7.04 16.23 -3.00
C SER A 72 5.93 16.96 -2.25
N GLY A 73 5.58 16.52 -1.04
CA GLY A 73 4.58 17.18 -0.19
C GLY A 73 4.97 18.61 0.19
N ARG A 74 6.24 18.85 0.48
CA ARG A 74 6.76 20.20 0.78
C ARG A 74 6.69 21.13 -0.43
N GLU A 75 6.96 20.62 -1.63
CA GLU A 75 6.81 21.40 -2.86
C GLU A 75 5.36 21.85 -3.09
N VAL A 76 4.40 20.94 -2.84
CA VAL A 76 2.97 21.23 -2.99
C VAL A 76 2.47 22.21 -1.93
N ALA A 77 2.97 22.12 -0.69
CA ALA A 77 2.60 23.05 0.38
C ALA A 77 3.19 24.47 0.22
N HIS A 78 4.07 24.70 -0.76
CA HIS A 78 4.65 26.01 -1.13
C HIS A 78 5.38 26.79 -0.02
N ASP A 79 5.82 26.11 1.04
CA ASP A 79 6.57 26.75 2.12
C ASP A 79 7.98 26.14 2.20
N GLY A 80 8.93 26.80 1.53
CA GLY A 80 10.34 26.39 1.37
C GLY A 80 11.18 26.45 2.65
N GLY A 81 10.62 26.03 3.79
CA GLY A 81 11.30 25.97 5.09
C GLY A 81 10.39 26.07 6.31
N SER A 82 9.11 26.40 6.13
CA SER A 82 8.16 26.63 7.22
C SER A 82 7.51 25.34 7.70
N GLU A 83 7.14 25.29 8.99
CA GLU A 83 6.40 24.17 9.57
C GLU A 83 5.03 24.02 8.89
N ILE A 84 4.70 22.80 8.45
CA ILE A 84 3.43 22.51 7.79
C ILE A 84 2.43 22.08 8.87
N HIS A 85 1.41 22.90 9.11
CA HIS A 85 0.32 22.58 10.04
C HIS A 85 -0.94 22.26 9.24
N LEU A 86 -1.37 21.00 9.28
CA LEU A 86 -2.60 20.54 8.65
C LEU A 86 -3.77 20.66 9.62
N ILE A 87 -4.82 21.33 9.18
CA ILE A 87 -6.09 21.44 9.92
C ILE A 87 -7.19 20.88 9.03
N GLU A 88 -7.82 19.80 9.49
CA GLU A 88 -8.93 19.14 8.81
C GLU A 88 -10.28 19.73 9.23
N ASP A 89 -11.13 20.04 8.26
CA ASP A 89 -12.53 20.37 8.52
C ASP A 89 -13.42 19.12 8.63
N GLN A 90 -14.70 19.31 8.96
CA GLN A 90 -15.67 18.22 9.12
C GLN A 90 -15.96 17.44 7.83
N LYS A 91 -15.46 17.90 6.68
CA LYS A 91 -15.62 17.26 5.37
C LYS A 91 -14.35 16.52 4.93
N GLY A 92 -13.27 16.57 5.70
CA GLY A 92 -11.98 15.99 5.30
C GLY A 92 -11.14 16.88 4.39
N SER A 93 -11.53 18.16 4.22
CA SER A 93 -10.72 19.15 3.53
C SER A 93 -9.62 19.66 4.46
N TRP A 94 -8.46 19.95 3.90
CA TRP A 94 -7.36 20.57 4.64
C TRP A 94 -7.24 22.05 4.28
N ASN A 95 -6.44 22.78 5.05
CA ASN A 95 -6.04 24.16 4.79
C ASN A 95 -4.99 24.31 3.65
N VAL A 96 -4.93 23.35 2.73
CA VAL A 96 -4.07 23.31 1.53
C VAL A 96 -4.94 23.14 0.28
N PRO A 97 -4.43 23.44 -0.94
CA PRO A 97 -5.24 23.43 -2.15
C PRO A 97 -6.08 22.15 -2.32
N ALA A 98 -7.37 22.30 -2.63
CA ALA A 98 -8.36 21.21 -2.60
C ALA A 98 -8.28 20.18 -3.75
N ARG A 99 -7.27 20.24 -4.63
CA ARG A 99 -7.09 19.30 -5.75
C ARG A 99 -5.67 18.79 -5.80
N ILE A 100 -5.42 17.81 -4.96
CA ILE A 100 -4.14 17.14 -4.84
C ILE A 100 -4.41 15.66 -5.12
N ASP A 101 -3.60 15.03 -5.98
CA ASP A 101 -3.73 13.59 -6.20
C ASP A 101 -3.41 12.80 -4.93
N SER A 102 -3.79 11.53 -4.88
CA SER A 102 -3.66 10.70 -3.69
C SER A 102 -2.23 10.62 -3.15
N TRP A 103 -1.23 10.56 -4.03
CA TRP A 103 0.16 10.49 -3.62
C TRP A 103 0.69 11.82 -3.11
N TRP A 104 0.33 12.92 -3.75
CA TRP A 104 0.68 14.24 -3.25
C TRP A 104 -0.01 14.54 -1.92
N ALA A 105 -1.28 14.14 -1.73
CA ALA A 105 -1.99 14.33 -0.46
C ALA A 105 -1.29 13.56 0.66
N THR A 106 -0.88 12.31 0.40
CA THR A 106 -0.07 11.52 1.34
C THR A 106 1.29 12.17 1.61
N GLY A 107 1.94 12.71 0.58
CA GLY A 107 3.20 13.45 0.73
C GLY A 107 3.06 14.66 1.67
N VAL A 108 2.00 15.45 1.49
CA VAL A 108 1.69 16.60 2.36
C VAL A 108 1.41 16.13 3.79
N ALA A 109 0.66 15.05 3.99
CA ALA A 109 0.41 14.47 5.31
C ALA A 109 1.70 14.03 6.02
N ILE A 110 2.60 13.36 5.31
CA ILE A 110 3.90 12.89 5.83
C ILE A 110 4.85 14.05 6.12
N ALA A 111 4.73 15.15 5.37
CA ALA A 111 5.54 16.34 5.55
C ALA A 111 5.06 17.27 6.67
N ALA A 112 3.84 17.07 7.16
CA ALA A 112 3.23 17.88 8.20
C ALA A 112 4.00 17.78 9.53
N THR A 113 4.29 18.93 10.12
CA THR A 113 4.81 19.05 11.49
C THR A 113 3.71 18.73 12.51
N SER A 114 2.48 19.12 12.22
CA SER A 114 1.31 18.77 13.04
C SER A 114 0.08 18.53 12.18
N PHE A 115 -0.74 17.57 12.57
CA PHE A 115 -2.02 17.30 11.92
C PHE A 115 -3.15 17.31 12.96
N THR A 116 -4.02 18.32 12.88
CA THR A 116 -5.24 18.43 13.68
C THR A 116 -6.42 17.94 12.85
N ALA A 117 -6.87 16.72 13.13
CA ALA A 117 -7.98 16.09 12.45
C ALA A 117 -9.30 16.24 13.22
N THR A 118 -10.43 16.21 12.50
CA THR A 118 -11.79 16.25 13.09
C THR A 118 -12.65 15.09 12.62
N THR A 119 -12.37 14.50 11.46
CA THR A 119 -13.09 13.31 10.99
C THR A 119 -12.48 12.03 11.59
N PRO A 120 -13.25 10.94 11.75
CA PRO A 120 -12.70 9.67 12.22
C PRO A 120 -11.53 9.16 11.37
N THR A 121 -11.64 9.30 10.05
CA THR A 121 -10.59 8.93 9.09
C THR A 121 -9.34 9.80 9.27
N GLY A 122 -9.52 11.11 9.38
CA GLY A 122 -8.41 12.05 9.61
C GLY A 122 -7.69 11.77 10.92
N ILE A 123 -8.43 11.46 12.00
CA ILE A 123 -7.86 11.10 13.29
C ILE A 123 -7.01 9.84 13.16
N ALA A 124 -7.55 8.78 12.53
CA ALA A 124 -6.81 7.54 12.31
C ALA A 124 -5.52 7.75 11.51
N ILE A 125 -5.57 8.59 10.47
CA ILE A 125 -4.39 8.95 9.66
C ILE A 125 -3.37 9.73 10.51
N ALA A 126 -3.79 10.75 11.25
CA ALA A 126 -2.93 11.54 12.10
C ALA A 126 -2.23 10.67 13.16
N GLU A 127 -2.98 9.77 13.80
CA GLU A 127 -2.44 8.82 14.77
C GLU A 127 -1.44 7.85 14.12
N THR A 128 -1.75 7.33 12.93
CA THR A 128 -0.87 6.40 12.21
C THR A 128 0.44 7.06 11.79
N LEU A 129 0.38 8.31 11.31
CA LEU A 129 1.57 9.07 10.89
C LEU A 129 2.43 9.54 12.08
N ALA A 130 1.83 9.69 13.26
CA ALA A 130 2.56 10.04 14.48
C ALA A 130 3.41 8.89 15.04
N ILE A 131 3.23 7.65 14.56
CA ILE A 131 3.99 6.49 15.04
C ILE A 131 5.43 6.56 14.52
N SER A 132 6.36 6.86 15.41
CA SER A 132 7.79 6.88 15.10
C SER A 132 8.44 5.49 15.12
N ASN A 133 7.93 4.56 15.94
CA ASN A 133 8.50 3.23 16.08
C ASN A 133 7.50 2.14 15.65
N ARG A 134 7.85 1.41 14.59
CA ARG A 134 7.02 0.35 14.01
C ARG A 134 6.93 -0.92 14.87
N SER A 135 7.73 -1.02 15.94
CA SER A 135 7.64 -2.13 16.90
C SER A 135 6.67 -1.84 18.06
N GLU A 136 6.02 -0.68 18.08
CA GLU A 136 5.00 -0.36 19.08
C GLU A 136 3.76 -1.22 18.86
N GLN A 137 3.13 -1.65 19.96
CA GLN A 137 1.92 -2.49 19.93
C GLN A 137 0.81 -1.87 19.04
N ARG A 138 0.68 -0.54 19.08
CA ARG A 138 -0.30 0.18 18.26
C ARG A 138 -0.02 0.10 16.77
N ALA A 139 1.25 0.07 16.37
CA ALA A 139 1.65 -0.12 14.97
C ALA A 139 1.26 -1.51 14.48
N ILE A 140 1.46 -2.52 15.34
CA ILE A 140 1.10 -3.92 15.07
C ILE A 140 -0.43 -4.04 14.90
N GLU A 141 -1.21 -3.48 15.83
CA GLU A 141 -2.68 -3.50 15.76
C GLU A 141 -3.22 -2.85 14.48
N LEU A 142 -2.70 -1.67 14.09
CA LEU A 142 -3.08 -1.00 12.84
C LEU A 142 -2.72 -1.83 11.61
N LEU A 143 -1.54 -2.47 11.62
CA LEU A 143 -1.13 -3.37 10.54
C LEU A 143 -2.05 -4.60 10.46
N GLU A 144 -2.43 -5.19 11.59
CA GLU A 144 -3.34 -6.34 11.68
C GLU A 144 -4.75 -5.99 11.18
N HIS A 145 -5.30 -4.84 11.56
CA HIS A 145 -6.58 -4.36 11.05
C HIS A 145 -6.52 -4.15 9.53
N SER A 146 -5.49 -3.46 9.03
CA SER A 146 -5.32 -3.22 7.59
C SER A 146 -5.15 -4.50 6.79
N GLN A 147 -4.47 -5.49 7.37
CA GLN A 147 -4.29 -6.81 6.77
C GLN A 147 -5.60 -7.59 6.76
N THR A 148 -6.37 -7.55 7.84
CA THR A 148 -7.66 -8.24 7.94
C THR A 148 -8.63 -7.70 6.90
N TRP A 149 -8.74 -6.37 6.81
CA TRP A 149 -9.53 -5.70 5.78
C TRP A 149 -9.07 -6.10 4.36
N ALA A 150 -7.78 -6.02 4.06
CA ALA A 150 -7.27 -6.33 2.72
C ALA A 150 -7.48 -7.80 2.34
N LEU A 151 -7.38 -8.74 3.28
CA LEU A 151 -7.67 -10.15 3.03
C LEU A 151 -9.15 -10.40 2.75
N GLN A 152 -10.06 -9.73 3.47
CA GLN A 152 -11.50 -9.82 3.21
C GLN A 152 -11.85 -9.32 1.80
N GLU A 153 -11.28 -8.18 1.37
CA GLU A 153 -11.47 -7.65 0.02
C GLU A 153 -10.95 -8.60 -1.07
N VAL A 154 -9.80 -9.24 -0.82
CA VAL A 154 -9.22 -10.22 -1.74
C VAL A 154 -10.06 -11.50 -1.81
N ASP A 155 -10.54 -12.00 -0.67
CA ASP A 155 -11.38 -13.19 -0.61
C ASP A 155 -12.70 -12.97 -1.36
N GLU A 156 -13.34 -11.82 -1.17
CA GLU A 156 -14.55 -11.45 -1.89
C GLU A 156 -14.29 -11.33 -3.40
N LEU A 157 -13.17 -10.71 -3.79
CA LEU A 157 -12.75 -10.62 -5.18
C LEU A 157 -12.57 -12.00 -5.82
N LEU A 158 -11.87 -12.91 -5.12
CA LEU A 158 -11.66 -14.28 -5.60
C LEU A 158 -12.97 -15.03 -5.73
N ARG A 159 -13.90 -14.86 -4.77
CA ARG A 159 -15.24 -15.43 -4.82
C ARG A 159 -16.02 -14.94 -6.05
N VAL A 160 -16.08 -13.62 -6.26
CA VAL A 160 -16.76 -13.03 -7.43
C VAL A 160 -16.09 -13.47 -8.74
N THR A 161 -14.76 -13.60 -8.76
CA THR A 161 -14.02 -14.10 -9.93
C THR A 161 -14.36 -15.55 -10.22
N ALA A 162 -14.42 -16.40 -9.20
CA ALA A 162 -14.77 -17.80 -9.33
C ALA A 162 -16.20 -17.98 -9.87
N ASP A 163 -17.15 -17.16 -9.40
CA ASP A 163 -18.54 -17.19 -9.83
C ASP A 163 -18.71 -16.69 -11.28
N ARG A 164 -18.01 -15.62 -11.67
CA ARG A 164 -18.18 -14.98 -12.99
C ARG A 164 -17.29 -15.56 -14.08
N ASN A 165 -16.06 -15.94 -13.74
CA ASN A 165 -15.07 -16.41 -14.71
C ASN A 165 -14.05 -17.38 -14.05
N PRO A 166 -14.47 -18.63 -13.77
CA PRO A 166 -13.61 -19.61 -13.10
C PRO A 166 -12.35 -19.97 -13.90
N ARG A 167 -12.38 -19.82 -15.23
CA ARG A 167 -11.22 -20.05 -16.10
C ARG A 167 -10.11 -19.02 -15.85
N LEU A 168 -10.49 -17.76 -15.60
CA LEU A 168 -9.51 -16.72 -15.25
C LEU A 168 -8.79 -17.07 -13.96
N LEU A 169 -9.55 -17.51 -12.93
CA LEU A 169 -8.98 -17.95 -11.65
C LEU A 169 -8.05 -19.16 -11.82
N ALA A 170 -8.45 -20.16 -12.62
CA ALA A 170 -7.61 -21.31 -12.91
C ALA A 170 -6.30 -20.92 -13.61
N ASN A 171 -6.35 -20.03 -14.59
CA ASN A 171 -5.16 -19.55 -15.30
C ASN A 171 -4.21 -18.76 -14.37
N LEU A 172 -4.76 -17.94 -13.47
CA LEU A 172 -4.00 -17.22 -12.45
C LEU A 172 -3.26 -18.19 -11.52
N LEU A 173 -3.97 -19.20 -11.00
CA LEU A 173 -3.36 -20.22 -10.12
C LEU A 173 -2.27 -21.01 -10.84
N LEU A 174 -2.49 -21.39 -12.10
CA LEU A 174 -1.48 -22.06 -12.92
C LEU A 174 -0.25 -21.16 -13.15
N SER A 175 -0.46 -19.88 -13.48
CA SER A 175 0.64 -18.93 -13.66
C SER A 175 1.44 -18.72 -12.37
N LEU A 176 0.78 -18.70 -11.21
CA LEU A 176 1.44 -18.55 -9.92
C LEU A 176 2.22 -19.82 -9.56
N SER A 177 1.67 -21.01 -9.78
CA SER A 177 2.38 -22.28 -9.57
C SER A 177 3.65 -22.35 -10.41
N ALA A 178 3.56 -22.04 -11.71
CA ALA A 178 4.71 -22.03 -12.60
C ALA A 178 5.80 -21.03 -12.17
N LYS A 179 5.41 -19.84 -11.67
CA LYS A 179 6.35 -18.85 -11.13
C LYS A 179 7.06 -19.36 -9.88
N VAL A 180 6.33 -20.03 -8.97
CA VAL A 180 6.91 -20.62 -7.76
C VAL A 180 7.91 -21.71 -8.11
N GLU A 181 7.53 -22.65 -8.99
CA GLU A 181 8.41 -23.71 -9.47
C GLU A 181 9.71 -23.14 -10.08
N THR A 182 9.58 -22.16 -10.98
CA THR A 182 10.74 -21.50 -11.60
C THR A 182 11.66 -20.85 -10.57
N LEU A 183 11.10 -20.22 -9.53
CA LEU A 183 11.88 -19.58 -8.47
C LEU A 183 12.59 -20.62 -7.60
N THR A 184 11.91 -21.72 -7.27
CA THR A 184 12.49 -22.84 -6.52
C THR A 184 13.64 -23.49 -7.30
N ASP A 185 13.47 -23.75 -8.59
CA ASP A 185 14.50 -24.31 -9.46
C ASP A 185 15.72 -23.38 -9.56
N THR A 186 15.48 -22.08 -9.72
CA THR A 186 16.55 -21.07 -9.74
C THR A 186 17.31 -21.05 -8.42
N HIS A 187 16.61 -21.11 -7.28
CA HIS A 187 17.24 -21.15 -5.97
C HIS A 187 18.05 -22.44 -5.75
N ALA A 188 17.53 -23.59 -6.18
CA ALA A 188 18.25 -24.86 -6.12
C ALA A 188 19.54 -24.83 -6.96
N LEU A 189 19.49 -24.25 -8.16
CA LEU A 189 20.66 -24.08 -9.04
C LEU A 189 21.71 -23.15 -8.41
N LEU A 190 21.28 -22.02 -7.85
CA LEU A 190 22.18 -21.11 -7.14
C LEU A 190 22.82 -21.78 -5.93
N ARG A 191 22.05 -22.53 -5.13
CA ARG A 191 22.56 -23.26 -3.96
C ARG A 191 23.56 -24.34 -4.38
N ALA A 192 23.27 -25.11 -5.42
CA ALA A 192 24.19 -26.13 -5.94
C ALA A 192 25.50 -25.49 -6.43
N ARG A 193 25.43 -24.33 -7.09
CA ARG A 193 26.61 -23.57 -7.51
C ARG A 193 27.41 -23.05 -6.32
N TYR A 194 26.77 -22.47 -5.31
CA TYR A 194 27.45 -22.04 -4.09
C TYR A 194 28.12 -23.20 -3.36
N GLN A 195 27.48 -24.38 -3.33
CA GLN A 195 28.05 -25.55 -2.69
C GLN A 195 29.24 -26.10 -3.48
N ALA A 196 29.17 -26.13 -4.81
CA ALA A 196 30.32 -26.47 -5.66
C ALA A 196 31.48 -25.47 -5.49
N ASP A 197 31.19 -24.17 -5.40
CA ASP A 197 32.20 -23.14 -5.16
C ASP A 197 32.87 -23.31 -3.77
N ILE A 198 32.11 -23.69 -2.73
CA ILE A 198 32.65 -24.01 -1.40
C ILE A 198 33.53 -25.26 -1.43
N GLU A 199 33.12 -26.32 -2.13
CA GLU A 199 33.89 -27.56 -2.27
C GLU A 199 35.22 -27.30 -3.00
N ILE A 200 35.20 -26.52 -4.07
CA ILE A 200 36.42 -26.13 -4.81
C ILE A 200 37.38 -25.34 -3.91
N ILE A 201 36.87 -24.38 -3.12
CA ILE A 201 37.72 -23.59 -2.19
C ILE A 201 38.29 -24.47 -1.07
N GLY A 202 37.50 -25.44 -0.57
CA GLY A 202 37.93 -26.38 0.45
C GLY A 202 39.00 -27.38 0.00
N GLU A 203 39.03 -27.75 -1.30
CA GLU A 203 40.07 -28.61 -1.87
C GLU A 203 41.41 -27.89 -2.11
N HIS A 204 41.41 -26.55 -2.11
CA HIS A 204 42.60 -25.71 -2.32
C HIS A 204 43.21 -25.16 -1.01
N LEU A 205 42.69 -25.59 0.16
CA LEU A 205 43.20 -25.31 1.51
C LEU A 205 43.93 -26.53 2.08
#